data_AF-A0AAV1YS30-F1
#
_entry.id   AF-A0AAV1YS30-F1
#
_cell.length_a   1.000
_cell.length_b   1.000
_cell.length_c   1.000
_cell.angle_alpha   90.00
_cell.angle_beta   90.00
_cell.angle_gamma   90.00
#
_symmetry.space_group_name_H-M   'P 1'
#
loop_
_entity.id
_entity.type
_entity.pdbx_description
1 polymer ?
#
loop_
_entity_poly.entity_id
_entity_poly.type
_entity_poly.pdbx_seq_one_letter_code
_entity_poly.pdbx_strand_id
1 'polypeptide(L)'
;MINEFIVSYSRLLYLMITLVFFFSTLPSTIVEYVLFCGPVLLFYILISCLKKSLKWYFDFEMKRNSEKLTELHDRKNNILSEVKVKMKFKDANDIIEEYSFVKHQTEDYESQNKNPELCLNRKRGSSVDSVMKYVLNEEKENALICKHCDHHNGMALKEEFNYISFRCCRCLKLNEAKSPPVTKF
;
A
#
# COMPACT_ATOMS: atom_id res chain seq x y z
N MET A 1 -1.22 22.08 33.61
CA MET A 1 -0.40 22.74 34.66
C MET A 1 -1.11 23.95 35.26
N ILE A 2 -1.55 24.95 34.49
CA ILE A 2 -2.22 26.16 35.00
C ILE A 2 -3.46 25.84 35.87
N ASN A 3 -4.32 24.91 35.43
CA ASN A 3 -5.52 24.53 36.18
C ASN A 3 -5.19 23.88 37.54
N GLU A 4 -4.08 23.15 37.65
CA GLU A 4 -3.66 22.52 38.92
C GLU A 4 -3.19 23.58 39.93
N PHE A 5 -2.48 24.63 39.47
CA PHE A 5 -2.07 25.77 40.32
C PHE A 5 -3.26 26.62 40.77
N ILE A 6 -4.24 26.87 39.89
CA ILE A 6 -5.46 27.61 40.24
C ILE A 6 -6.27 26.83 41.29
N VAL A 7 -6.40 25.52 41.11
CA VAL A 7 -7.12 24.66 42.05
C VAL A 7 -6.40 24.56 43.40
N SER A 8 -5.06 24.51 43.44
CA SER A 8 -4.32 24.49 44.71
C SER A 8 -4.43 25.81 45.47
N TYR A 9 -4.34 26.95 44.78
CA TYR A 9 -4.46 28.28 45.39
C TYR A 9 -5.86 28.56 45.96
N SER A 10 -6.92 28.16 45.25
CA SER A 10 -8.31 28.30 45.73
C SER A 10 -8.59 27.53 47.03
N ARG A 11 -8.00 26.34 47.20
CA ARG A 11 -8.08 25.54 48.44
C ARG A 11 -7.33 26.21 49.58
N LEU A 12 -6.12 26.71 49.34
CA LEU A 12 -5.32 27.42 50.34
C LEU A 12 -6.05 28.67 50.84
N LEU A 13 -6.59 29.47 49.93
CA LEU A 13 -7.32 30.69 50.26
C LEU A 13 -8.60 30.38 51.05
N TYR A 14 -9.34 29.33 50.68
CA TYR A 14 -10.50 28.86 51.46
C TYR A 14 -10.12 28.46 52.88
N LEU A 15 -9.05 27.66 53.05
CA LEU A 15 -8.57 27.25 54.38
C LEU A 15 -8.14 28.45 55.23
N MET A 16 -7.42 29.42 54.64
CA MET A 16 -7.02 30.65 55.33
C MET A 16 -8.22 31.48 55.80
N ILE A 17 -9.25 31.64 54.96
CA ILE A 17 -10.48 32.37 55.33
C ILE A 17 -11.24 31.65 56.45
N THR A 18 -11.40 30.32 56.35
CA THR A 18 -12.07 29.54 57.41
C THR A 18 -11.31 29.58 58.73
N LEU A 19 -9.98 29.62 58.68
CA LEU A 19 -9.10 29.70 59.85
C LEU A 19 -9.20 31.08 60.50
N VAL A 20 -9.18 32.16 59.73
CA VAL A 20 -9.39 33.53 60.24
C VAL A 20 -10.78 33.69 60.85
N PHE A 21 -11.82 33.16 60.20
CA PHE A 21 -13.19 33.17 60.73
C PHE A 21 -13.27 32.39 62.04
N PHE A 22 -12.66 31.20 62.09
CA PHE A 22 -12.59 30.36 63.29
C PHE A 22 -11.94 31.07 64.48
N PHE A 23 -10.80 31.75 64.26
CA PHE A 23 -10.14 32.54 65.31
C PHE A 23 -10.93 33.80 65.69
N SER A 24 -11.78 34.33 64.79
CA SER A 24 -12.61 35.50 65.06
C SER A 24 -13.89 35.16 65.86
N THR A 25 -14.43 33.94 65.71
CA THR A 25 -15.67 33.52 66.39
C THR A 25 -15.45 32.77 67.70
N LEU A 26 -14.19 32.55 68.10
CA LEU A 26 -13.66 31.86 69.29
C LEU A 26 -14.75 31.27 70.23
N PRO A 27 -15.36 30.13 69.86
CA PRO A 27 -16.45 29.54 70.63
C PRO A 27 -15.93 29.00 71.96
N SER A 28 -16.66 29.24 73.04
CA SER A 28 -16.24 28.85 74.40
C SER A 28 -16.61 27.41 74.76
N THR A 29 -17.40 26.73 73.91
CA THR A 29 -17.87 25.35 74.15
C THR A 29 -17.52 24.38 73.02
N ILE A 30 -17.26 23.12 73.39
CA ILE A 30 -16.87 22.05 72.45
C ILE A 30 -18.03 21.68 71.50
N VAL A 31 -19.27 21.87 71.92
CA VAL A 31 -20.47 21.55 71.12
C VAL A 31 -20.58 22.48 69.90
N GLU A 32 -20.31 23.77 70.09
CA GLU A 32 -20.29 24.76 68.99
C GLU A 32 -19.19 24.43 67.96
N TYR A 33 -18.06 23.90 68.43
CA TYR A 33 -16.98 23.43 67.55
C TYR A 33 -17.43 22.24 66.68
N VAL A 34 -18.05 21.22 67.27
CA VAL A 34 -18.51 20.03 66.53
C VAL A 34 -19.60 20.41 65.53
N LEU A 35 -20.52 21.31 65.90
CA LEU A 35 -21.60 21.77 65.04
C LEU A 35 -21.10 22.57 63.83
N PHE A 36 -20.02 23.34 63.98
CA PHE A 36 -19.45 24.15 62.91
C PHE A 36 -18.43 23.39 62.05
N CYS A 37 -17.50 22.66 62.66
CA CYS A 37 -16.44 21.96 61.94
C CYS A 37 -16.94 20.68 61.25
N GLY A 38 -17.94 19.99 61.81
CA GLY A 38 -18.50 18.76 61.25
C GLY A 38 -19.01 18.94 59.80
N PRO A 39 -19.92 19.89 59.53
CA PRO A 39 -20.43 20.15 58.19
C PRO A 39 -19.35 20.59 57.18
N VAL A 40 -18.36 21.39 57.62
CA VAL A 40 -17.27 21.85 56.75
C VAL A 40 -16.37 20.69 56.33
N LEU A 41 -16.00 19.81 57.26
CA LEU A 41 -15.19 18.63 56.97
C LEU A 41 -15.95 17.62 56.11
N LEU A 42 -17.24 17.39 56.42
CA LEU A 42 -18.11 16.54 55.60
C LEU A 42 -18.19 17.07 54.17
N PHE A 43 -18.40 18.37 53.97
CA PHE A 43 -18.45 18.99 52.66
C PHE A 43 -17.11 18.89 51.91
N TYR A 44 -15.98 19.09 52.61
CA TYR A 44 -14.65 18.94 52.03
C TYR A 44 -14.36 17.50 51.58
N ILE A 45 -14.75 16.51 52.38
CA ILE A 45 -14.65 15.09 52.05
C ILE A 45 -15.54 14.76 50.85
N LEU A 46 -16.79 15.22 50.85
CA LEU A 46 -17.74 15.02 49.75
C LEU A 46 -17.20 15.57 48.42
N ILE A 47 -16.69 16.80 48.41
CA ILE A 47 -16.09 17.40 47.20
C ILE A 47 -14.85 16.62 46.75
N SER A 48 -14.00 16.18 47.69
CA SER A 48 -12.79 15.43 47.36
C SER A 48 -13.13 14.07 46.76
N CYS A 49 -14.11 13.37 47.33
CA CYS A 49 -14.64 12.11 46.81
C CYS A 49 -15.26 12.29 45.42
N LEU A 50 -16.08 13.33 45.23
CA LEU A 50 -16.71 13.63 43.94
C LEU A 50 -15.67 13.94 42.84
N LYS A 51 -14.64 14.73 43.15
CA LYS A 51 -13.56 15.02 42.20
C LYS A 51 -12.79 13.76 41.82
N LYS A 52 -12.49 12.92 42.82
CA LYS A 52 -11.79 11.65 42.59
C LYS A 52 -12.62 10.68 41.75
N SER A 53 -13.92 10.58 42.00
CA SER A 53 -14.81 9.72 41.23
C SER A 53 -15.00 10.21 39.80
N LEU A 54 -15.18 11.53 39.58
CA LEU A 54 -15.26 12.11 38.25
C LEU A 54 -13.97 11.89 37.46
N LYS A 55 -12.81 12.18 38.06
CA LYS A 55 -11.52 11.94 37.41
C LYS A 55 -11.35 10.47 37.06
N TRP A 56 -11.61 9.57 38.01
CA TRP A 56 -11.52 8.13 37.76
C TRP A 56 -12.46 7.67 36.64
N TYR A 57 -13.71 8.17 36.63
CA TYR A 57 -14.68 7.86 35.58
C TYR A 57 -14.22 8.31 34.19
N PHE A 58 -13.78 9.56 34.06
CA PHE A 58 -13.29 10.09 32.79
C PHE A 58 -11.98 9.43 32.36
N ASP A 59 -11.04 9.19 33.28
CA ASP A 59 -9.79 8.50 32.99
C ASP A 59 -10.05 7.06 32.55
N PHE A 60 -10.99 6.38 33.20
CA PHE A 60 -11.41 5.03 32.83
C PHE A 60 -12.00 4.97 31.42
N GLU A 61 -12.87 5.91 31.07
CA GLU A 61 -13.48 5.98 29.73
C GLU A 61 -12.44 6.35 28.65
N MET A 62 -11.58 7.34 28.94
CA MET A 62 -10.54 7.79 28.01
C MET A 62 -9.50 6.70 27.73
N LYS A 63 -9.12 5.91 28.75
CA LYS A 63 -8.17 4.81 28.60
C LYS A 63 -8.65 3.79 27.57
N ARG A 64 -9.91 3.35 27.67
CA ARG A 64 -10.52 2.40 26.74
C ARG A 64 -10.52 2.89 25.29
N ASN A 65 -10.79 4.18 25.07
CA ASN A 65 -10.78 4.75 23.72
C ASN A 65 -9.35 4.91 23.17
N SER A 66 -8.39 5.28 24.02
CA SER A 66 -6.98 5.40 23.62
C SER A 66 -6.37 4.05 23.22
N GLU A 67 -6.67 2.98 23.95
CA GLU A 67 -6.18 1.62 23.64
C GLU A 67 -6.71 1.11 22.29
N LYS A 68 -8.00 1.34 22.00
CA LYS A 68 -8.59 1.01 20.69
C LYS A 68 -7.92 1.79 19.55
N LEU A 69 -7.58 3.06 19.77
CA LEU A 69 -6.89 3.87 18.76
C LEU A 69 -5.49 3.29 18.48
N THR A 70 -4.74 2.91 19.52
CA THR A 70 -3.43 2.28 19.37
C THR A 70 -3.52 0.93 18.65
N GLU A 71 -4.51 0.10 18.98
CA GLU A 71 -4.74 -1.19 18.32
C GLU A 71 -5.03 -1.02 16.82
N LEU A 72 -5.89 -0.05 16.45
CA LEU A 72 -6.20 0.25 15.05
C LEU A 72 -4.96 0.76 14.29
N HIS A 73 -4.12 1.59 14.93
CA HIS A 73 -2.87 2.06 14.35
C HIS A 73 -1.88 0.91 14.12
N ASP A 74 -1.72 0.02 15.09
CA ASP A 74 -0.84 -1.14 14.98
C ASP A 74 -1.32 -2.10 13.89
N ARG A 75 -2.63 -2.32 13.80
CA ARG A 75 -3.24 -3.14 12.73
C ARG A 75 -2.98 -2.55 11.35
N LYS A 76 -3.14 -1.22 11.19
CA LYS A 76 -2.80 -0.52 9.94
C LYS A 76 -1.33 -0.73 9.57
N ASN A 77 -0.42 -0.55 10.52
CA ASN A 77 1.02 -0.70 10.30
C ASN A 77 1.39 -2.15 9.96
N ASN A 78 0.73 -3.13 10.60
CA ASN A 78 0.95 -4.54 10.33
C ASN A 78 0.52 -4.92 8.90
N ILE A 79 -0.69 -4.54 8.48
CA ILE A 79 -1.18 -4.75 7.10
C ILE A 79 -0.26 -4.07 6.08
N LEU A 80 0.17 -2.83 6.37
CA LEU A 80 1.10 -2.11 5.50
C LEU A 80 2.44 -2.86 5.36
N SER A 81 2.93 -3.48 6.43
CA SER A 81 4.15 -4.28 6.38
C SER A 81 3.98 -5.57 5.57
N GLU A 82 2.83 -6.24 5.71
CA GLU A 82 2.49 -7.45 4.96
C GLU A 82 2.42 -7.18 3.46
N VAL A 83 1.72 -6.12 3.06
CA VAL A 83 1.61 -5.71 1.65
C VAL A 83 2.98 -5.33 1.09
N LYS A 84 3.84 -4.63 1.86
CA LYS A 84 5.21 -4.31 1.42
C LYS A 84 6.05 -5.56 1.16
N VAL A 85 5.96 -6.58 2.02
CA VAL A 85 6.66 -7.87 1.82
C VAL A 85 6.12 -8.59 0.60
N LYS A 86 4.79 -8.67 0.44
CA LYS A 86 4.15 -9.27 -0.73
C LYS A 86 4.52 -8.57 -2.03
N MET A 87 4.53 -7.23 -2.06
CA MET A 87 4.98 -6.45 -3.20
C MET A 87 6.44 -6.76 -3.54
N LYS A 88 7.36 -6.72 -2.58
CA LYS A 88 8.78 -7.05 -2.83
C LYS A 88 9.00 -8.47 -3.35
N PHE A 89 8.28 -9.45 -2.79
CA PHE A 89 8.34 -10.84 -3.24
C PHE A 89 7.76 -11.00 -4.64
N LYS A 90 6.63 -10.35 -4.91
CA LYS A 90 6.00 -10.34 -6.23
C LYS A 90 6.92 -9.69 -7.27
N ASP A 91 7.49 -8.51 -6.98
CA ASP A 91 8.42 -7.83 -7.87
C ASP A 91 9.64 -8.72 -8.19
N ALA A 92 10.19 -9.41 -7.19
CA ALA A 92 11.29 -10.36 -7.39
C ALA A 92 10.87 -11.57 -8.24
N ASN A 93 9.66 -12.10 -8.04
CA ASN A 93 9.13 -13.20 -8.83
C ASN A 93 8.80 -12.80 -10.28
N ASP A 94 8.25 -11.61 -10.49
CA ASP A 94 7.92 -11.07 -11.82
C ASP A 94 9.22 -10.98 -12.67
N ILE A 95 10.35 -10.57 -12.04
CA ILE A 95 11.68 -10.58 -12.68
C ILE A 95 12.09 -12.01 -13.05
N ILE A 96 11.99 -12.97 -12.12
CA ILE A 96 12.37 -14.38 -12.38
C ILE A 96 11.54 -14.96 -13.53
N GLU A 97 10.23 -14.68 -13.54
CA GLU A 97 9.29 -15.12 -14.56
C GLU A 97 9.67 -14.54 -15.93
N GLU A 98 9.95 -13.24 -16.03
CA GLU A 98 10.41 -12.59 -17.26
C GLU A 98 11.68 -13.25 -17.82
N TYR A 99 12.70 -13.49 -16.98
CA TYR A 99 13.93 -14.18 -17.40
C TYR A 99 13.67 -15.61 -17.88
N SER A 100 12.82 -16.37 -17.17
CA SER A 100 12.45 -17.73 -17.57
C SER A 100 11.68 -17.77 -18.90
N PHE A 101 10.80 -16.80 -19.14
CA PHE A 101 10.06 -16.68 -20.38
C PHE A 101 10.96 -16.30 -21.55
N VAL A 102 11.89 -15.34 -21.35
CA VAL A 102 12.91 -14.99 -22.36
C VAL A 102 13.77 -16.20 -22.70
N LYS A 103 14.16 -17.00 -21.70
CA LYS A 103 14.92 -18.24 -21.92
C LYS A 103 14.14 -19.22 -22.79
N HIS A 104 12.87 -19.47 -22.48
CA HIS A 104 12.01 -20.32 -23.30
C HIS A 104 11.80 -19.75 -24.71
N GLN A 105 11.63 -18.43 -24.86
CA GLN A 105 11.57 -17.80 -26.18
C GLN A 105 12.87 -17.97 -26.97
N THR A 106 14.05 -17.87 -26.34
CA THR A 106 15.33 -18.12 -27.02
C THR A 106 15.47 -19.59 -27.45
N GLU A 107 15.03 -20.53 -26.62
CA GLU A 107 15.01 -21.97 -26.94
C GLU A 107 14.00 -22.27 -28.08
N ASP A 108 12.83 -21.64 -28.05
CA ASP A 108 11.79 -21.77 -29.07
C ASP A 108 12.23 -21.13 -30.40
N TYR A 109 12.85 -19.94 -30.37
CA TYR A 109 13.44 -19.30 -31.57
C TYR A 109 14.56 -20.15 -32.16
N GLU A 110 15.42 -20.77 -31.34
CA GLU A 110 16.45 -21.70 -31.79
C GLU A 110 15.87 -23.00 -32.39
N SER A 111 14.73 -23.47 -31.88
CA SER A 111 14.03 -24.65 -32.41
C SER A 111 13.28 -24.35 -33.72
N GLN A 112 12.69 -23.16 -33.83
CA GLN A 112 11.90 -22.75 -34.99
C GLN A 112 12.78 -22.38 -36.20
N ASN A 113 14.03 -21.95 -35.97
CA ASN A 113 15.02 -21.74 -37.03
C ASN A 113 15.53 -23.05 -37.66
N LYS A 114 15.26 -24.21 -37.05
CA LYS A 114 15.72 -25.52 -37.54
C LYS A 114 14.69 -26.31 -38.36
N ASN A 115 13.39 -25.99 -38.29
CA ASN A 115 12.33 -26.85 -38.88
C ASN A 115 11.51 -26.17 -40.00
N PRO A 116 11.51 -26.70 -41.26
CA PRO A 116 10.77 -26.14 -42.40
C PRO A 116 9.23 -26.17 -42.34
N GLU A 117 8.62 -26.77 -41.31
CA GLU A 117 7.19 -27.10 -41.28
C GLU A 117 6.24 -25.89 -41.03
N LEU A 118 6.77 -24.70 -40.72
CA LEU A 118 5.97 -23.53 -40.37
C LEU A 118 5.11 -22.99 -41.55
N CYS A 119 5.52 -23.27 -42.79
CA CYS A 119 4.87 -22.76 -44.00
C CYS A 119 3.53 -23.43 -44.35
N LEU A 120 3.29 -24.65 -43.87
CA LEU A 120 2.06 -25.41 -44.14
C LEU A 120 1.01 -25.24 -43.03
N ASN A 121 1.42 -24.74 -41.87
CA ASN A 121 0.59 -24.73 -40.67
C ASN A 121 0.27 -23.30 -40.19
N ARG A 122 0.03 -22.37 -41.13
CA ARG A 122 -0.55 -21.05 -40.78
C ARG A 122 -2.02 -21.26 -40.37
N LYS A 123 -2.20 -21.78 -39.16
CA LYS A 123 -3.50 -21.88 -38.49
C LYS A 123 -4.12 -20.49 -38.49
N ARG A 124 -5.40 -20.41 -38.87
CA ARG A 124 -6.22 -19.19 -38.74
C ARG A 124 -6.01 -18.66 -37.31
N GLY A 125 -5.50 -17.43 -37.18
CA GLY A 125 -5.30 -16.80 -35.88
C GLY A 125 -6.61 -16.76 -35.09
N SER A 126 -6.52 -16.88 -33.77
CA SER A 126 -7.68 -16.80 -32.88
C SER A 126 -8.32 -15.39 -32.94
N SER A 127 -9.60 -15.27 -32.61
CA SER A 127 -10.30 -13.97 -32.63
C SER A 127 -9.63 -12.91 -31.76
N VAL A 128 -8.94 -13.32 -30.68
CA VAL A 128 -8.17 -12.42 -29.81
C VAL A 128 -6.94 -11.83 -30.51
N ASP A 129 -6.33 -12.59 -31.42
CA ASP A 129 -5.15 -12.18 -32.18
C ASP A 129 -5.50 -11.10 -33.22
N SER A 130 -6.77 -11.02 -33.63
CA SER A 130 -7.27 -9.92 -34.46
C SER A 130 -7.56 -8.65 -33.64
N VAL A 131 -8.05 -8.80 -32.41
CA VAL A 131 -8.32 -7.66 -31.51
C VAL A 131 -7.01 -7.00 -31.06
N MET A 132 -5.98 -7.79 -30.73
CA MET A 132 -4.67 -7.24 -30.34
C MET A 132 -4.06 -6.36 -31.43
N LYS A 133 -4.17 -6.79 -32.70
CA LYS A 133 -3.68 -6.01 -33.85
C LYS A 133 -4.40 -4.67 -34.02
N TYR A 134 -5.70 -4.62 -33.71
CA TYR A 134 -6.47 -3.38 -33.72
C TYR A 134 -6.08 -2.45 -32.57
N VAL A 135 -5.85 -3.00 -31.37
CA VAL A 135 -5.44 -2.21 -30.19
C VAL A 135 -4.02 -1.63 -30.35
N LEU A 136 -3.10 -2.40 -30.95
CA LEU A 136 -1.71 -1.96 -31.14
C LEU A 136 -1.50 -1.08 -32.38
N ASN A 137 -2.50 -1.00 -33.27
CA ASN A 137 -2.46 -0.19 -34.49
C ASN A 137 -1.18 -0.41 -35.33
N GLU A 138 -0.77 -1.67 -35.46
CA GLU A 138 0.45 -2.08 -36.18
C GLU A 138 0.23 -2.11 -37.71
N GLU A 139 0.72 -1.10 -38.43
CA GLU A 139 0.63 -1.03 -39.89
C GLU A 139 1.76 -1.83 -40.58
N LYS A 140 1.41 -2.96 -41.21
CA LYS A 140 2.34 -3.81 -41.97
C LYS A 140 2.39 -3.39 -43.42
N GLU A 141 3.33 -2.50 -43.76
CA GLU A 141 3.45 -1.93 -45.11
C GLU A 141 4.26 -2.79 -46.09
N ASN A 142 5.18 -3.65 -45.62
CA ASN A 142 6.19 -4.27 -46.48
C ASN A 142 5.91 -5.73 -46.81
N ALA A 143 5.89 -6.08 -48.10
CA ALA A 143 5.65 -7.45 -48.58
C ALA A 143 6.94 -8.31 -48.55
N LEU A 144 6.84 -9.52 -48.00
CA LEU A 144 7.90 -10.53 -47.98
C LEU A 144 7.88 -11.35 -49.27
N ILE A 145 8.59 -10.85 -50.28
CA ILE A 145 8.71 -11.47 -51.60
C ILE A 145 10.01 -12.30 -51.65
N CYS A 146 9.90 -13.54 -52.13
CA CYS A 146 11.06 -14.42 -52.24
C CYS A 146 11.98 -14.04 -53.40
N LYS A 147 13.28 -13.88 -53.15
CA LYS A 147 14.27 -13.52 -54.20
C LYS A 147 14.54 -14.62 -55.24
N HIS A 148 14.01 -15.82 -55.02
CA HIS A 148 14.30 -17.00 -55.86
C HIS A 148 13.12 -17.47 -56.71
N CYS A 149 11.89 -17.12 -56.33
CA CYS A 149 10.68 -17.57 -57.01
C CYS A 149 9.55 -16.53 -57.01
N ASP A 150 9.82 -15.33 -56.50
CA ASP A 150 8.90 -14.18 -56.44
C ASP A 150 7.57 -14.46 -55.73
N HIS A 151 7.48 -15.56 -54.98
CA HIS A 151 6.30 -15.88 -54.19
C HIS A 151 6.17 -14.93 -53.01
N HIS A 152 4.95 -14.44 -52.77
CA HIS A 152 4.60 -13.62 -51.62
C HIS A 152 4.37 -14.50 -50.38
N ASN A 153 5.09 -14.23 -49.29
CA ASN A 153 5.05 -15.02 -48.05
C ASN A 153 4.35 -14.27 -46.90
N GLY A 154 3.77 -13.09 -47.16
CA GLY A 154 3.07 -12.27 -46.18
C GLY A 154 3.62 -10.85 -46.09
N MET A 155 3.15 -10.09 -45.10
CA MET A 155 3.58 -8.71 -44.85
C MET A 155 4.34 -8.61 -43.53
N ALA A 156 5.31 -7.70 -43.46
CA ALA A 156 6.13 -7.37 -42.31
C ALA A 156 5.97 -5.89 -41.93
N LEU A 157 6.22 -5.60 -40.65
CA LEU A 157 6.36 -4.24 -40.14
C LEU A 157 7.59 -3.56 -40.75
N LYS A 158 7.57 -2.24 -40.80
CA LYS A 158 8.65 -1.45 -41.39
C LYS A 158 9.95 -1.59 -40.60
N GLU A 159 9.85 -1.66 -39.28
CA GLU A 159 10.97 -1.82 -38.36
C GLU A 159 11.63 -3.19 -38.51
N GLU A 160 10.84 -4.24 -38.80
CA GLU A 160 11.32 -5.63 -38.87
C GLU A 160 11.78 -6.03 -40.28
N PHE A 161 11.28 -5.36 -41.32
CA PHE A 161 11.45 -5.79 -42.72
C PHE A 161 12.91 -5.96 -43.15
N ASN A 162 13.83 -5.17 -42.59
CA ASN A 162 15.24 -5.25 -42.94
C ASN A 162 15.99 -6.36 -42.18
N TYR A 163 15.49 -6.79 -41.03
CA TYR A 163 16.17 -7.72 -40.12
C TYR A 163 15.58 -9.13 -40.15
N ILE A 164 14.40 -9.30 -40.75
CA ILE A 164 13.73 -10.59 -40.82
C ILE A 164 14.34 -11.46 -41.93
N SER A 165 14.80 -12.66 -41.56
CA SER A 165 15.07 -13.75 -42.50
C SER A 165 13.90 -14.73 -42.49
N PHE A 166 13.50 -15.24 -43.65
CA PHE A 166 12.39 -16.19 -43.74
C PHE A 166 12.65 -17.28 -44.79
N ARG A 167 12.13 -18.48 -44.58
CA ARG A 167 12.10 -19.50 -45.64
C ARG A 167 10.86 -19.32 -46.50
N CYS A 168 11.04 -19.34 -47.82
CA CYS A 168 9.92 -19.22 -48.73
C CYS A 168 9.02 -20.45 -48.67
N CYS A 169 7.72 -20.27 -48.49
CA CYS A 169 6.75 -21.36 -48.42
C CYS A 169 6.51 -22.08 -49.75
N ARG A 170 6.95 -21.49 -50.86
CA ARG A 170 6.87 -22.14 -52.18
C ARG A 170 8.10 -22.96 -52.54
N CYS A 171 9.31 -22.43 -52.30
CA CYS A 171 10.56 -23.05 -52.75
C CYS A 171 11.51 -23.46 -51.62
N LEU A 172 11.15 -23.22 -50.36
CA LEU A 172 11.87 -23.55 -49.13
C LEU A 172 13.30 -22.97 -48.98
N LYS A 173 13.73 -22.17 -49.95
CA LYS A 173 14.99 -21.41 -49.88
C LYS A 173 14.89 -20.34 -48.80
N LEU A 174 15.98 -20.17 -48.06
CA LEU A 174 16.13 -19.14 -47.05
C LEU A 174 16.36 -17.79 -47.73
N ASN A 175 15.47 -16.83 -47.47
CA ASN A 175 15.72 -15.41 -47.72
C ASN A 175 16.35 -14.82 -46.46
N GLU A 176 17.62 -14.48 -46.57
CA GLU A 176 18.37 -13.82 -45.51
C GLU A 176 17.84 -12.40 -45.27
N ALA A 177 18.08 -11.90 -44.06
CA ALA A 177 17.80 -10.52 -43.71
C ALA A 177 18.65 -9.56 -44.57
N LYS A 178 18.11 -8.37 -44.85
CA LYS A 178 18.84 -7.32 -45.57
C LYS A 178 19.92 -6.68 -44.70
N SER A 179 19.78 -6.77 -43.38
CA SER A 179 20.69 -6.20 -42.40
C SER A 179 20.82 -7.14 -41.20
N PRO A 180 22.00 -7.20 -40.55
CA PRO A 180 22.15 -7.97 -39.32
C PRO A 180 21.24 -7.40 -38.22
N PRO A 181 20.64 -8.25 -37.36
CA PRO A 181 19.76 -7.79 -36.30
C PRO A 181 20.50 -6.86 -35.33
N VAL A 182 19.84 -5.76 -34.95
CA VAL A 182 20.39 -4.81 -33.97
C VAL A 182 20.30 -5.48 -32.60
N THR A 183 21.43 -5.94 -32.06
CA THR A 183 21.53 -6.35 -30.67
C THR A 183 21.39 -5.11 -29.80
N LYS A 184 20.18 -4.87 -29.26
CA LYS A 184 20.00 -3.89 -28.18
C LYS A 184 20.57 -4.50 -26.91
N PHE A 185 21.72 -4.01 -26.47
CA PHE A 185 22.28 -4.23 -25.13
C PHE A 185 21.73 -3.19 -24.16
#